data_AF-A0A381FE42-F1
#
_entry.id   AF-A0A381FE42-F1
#
_cell.length_a   1.000
_cell.length_b   1.000
_cell.length_c   1.000
_cell.angle_alpha   90.00
_cell.angle_beta   90.00
_cell.angle_gamma   90.00
#
_symmetry.space_group_name_H-M   'P 1'
#
loop_
_entity.id
_entity.type
_entity.pdbx_description
1 polymer ?
#
loop_
_entity_poly.entity_id
_entity_poly.type
_entity_poly.pdbx_seq_one_letter_code
_entity_poly.pdbx_strand_id
1 'polypeptide(L)'
;MKNILITIFIVVLSSCNKNPEITEVVQNKKIIAEIDRFIEDSDKKNKEKFMVVSGFHDSQKQKIDILFTNQKPVIITENTARYNDEIKNSKYGYFTYKNYEFLVSDKMKSVFKLDYKNFDAMKKHFTIKKNFATKEEAMKSKWRTMYMRLNAAKDSVEQSNISEISLSDYSR
;
A
#
# COMPACT_ATOMS: atom_id res chain seq x y z
N MET A 1 -6.13 -30.68 -44.12
CA MET A 1 -6.39 -29.37 -43.49
C MET A 1 -7.05 -29.56 -42.11
N LYS A 2 -6.28 -30.02 -41.14
CA LYS A 2 -6.62 -30.09 -39.71
C LYS A 2 -5.28 -29.88 -39.04
N ASN A 3 -5.13 -28.79 -38.28
CA ASN A 3 -4.03 -28.47 -37.33
C ASN A 3 -3.80 -26.96 -37.18
N ILE A 4 -4.35 -26.12 -38.07
CA ILE A 4 -4.19 -24.65 -37.96
C ILE A 4 -5.08 -24.05 -36.84
N LEU A 5 -6.17 -24.72 -36.48
CA LEU A 5 -7.11 -24.22 -35.45
C LEU A 5 -6.58 -24.35 -34.01
N ILE A 6 -5.59 -25.20 -33.76
CA ILE A 6 -5.06 -25.40 -32.39
C ILE A 6 -3.99 -24.35 -32.06
N THR A 7 -3.24 -23.86 -33.05
CA THR A 7 -2.16 -22.89 -32.83
C THR A 7 -2.70 -21.49 -32.47
N ILE A 8 -3.86 -21.10 -33.01
CA ILE A 8 -4.47 -19.79 -32.72
C ILE A 8 -5.02 -19.73 -31.29
N PHE A 9 -5.47 -20.86 -30.72
CA PHE A 9 -5.99 -20.89 -29.36
C PHE A 9 -4.90 -20.76 -28.28
N ILE A 10 -3.64 -21.13 -28.60
CA ILE A 10 -2.51 -21.06 -27.66
C ILE A 10 -1.95 -19.64 -27.55
N VAL A 11 -1.98 -18.85 -28.63
CA VAL A 11 -1.43 -17.47 -28.63
C VAL A 11 -2.35 -16.49 -27.88
N VAL A 12 -3.66 -16.72 -27.86
CA VAL A 12 -4.62 -15.86 -27.14
C VAL A 12 -4.60 -16.10 -25.62
N LEU A 13 -4.05 -17.23 -25.15
CA LEU A 13 -3.80 -17.48 -23.73
C LEU A 13 -2.47 -16.88 -23.23
N SER A 14 -1.59 -16.42 -24.14
CA SER A 14 -0.30 -15.80 -23.76
C SER A 14 -0.42 -14.31 -23.45
N SER A 15 -1.55 -13.67 -23.78
CA SER A 15 -1.95 -12.37 -23.22
C SER A 15 -2.48 -12.50 -21.78
N CYS A 16 -1.98 -13.51 -21.06
CA CYS A 16 -2.16 -13.71 -19.64
C CYS A 16 -1.53 -12.51 -18.91
N ASN A 17 -2.35 -11.75 -18.19
CA ASN A 17 -2.01 -10.66 -17.27
C ASN A 17 -0.51 -10.58 -16.92
N LYS A 18 0.27 -9.81 -17.69
CA LYS A 18 1.55 -9.32 -17.19
C LYS A 18 1.23 -8.20 -16.21
N ASN A 19 0.82 -8.59 -15.00
CA ASN A 19 0.98 -7.70 -13.86
C ASN A 19 2.48 -7.40 -13.76
N PRO A 20 2.88 -6.13 -13.68
CA PRO A 20 4.28 -5.77 -13.60
C PRO A 20 4.93 -6.50 -12.42
N GLU A 21 6.15 -6.98 -12.60
CA GLU A 21 6.89 -7.57 -11.49
C GLU A 21 7.06 -6.53 -10.39
N ILE A 22 7.04 -6.95 -9.12
CA ILE A 22 7.22 -6.00 -8.02
C ILE A 22 8.57 -5.27 -8.10
N THR A 23 9.57 -5.83 -8.78
CA THR A 23 10.87 -5.20 -9.08
C THR A 23 10.77 -4.05 -10.10
N GLU A 24 9.81 -4.09 -11.02
CA GLU A 24 9.53 -3.01 -11.96
C GLU A 24 8.83 -1.84 -11.25
N VAL A 25 8.05 -2.15 -10.22
CA VAL A 25 7.34 -1.18 -9.38
C VAL A 25 8.21 -0.64 -8.24
N VAL A 26 9.07 -1.46 -7.63
CA VAL A 26 9.85 -1.14 -6.42
C VAL A 26 11.33 -1.32 -6.72
N GLN A 27 12.11 -0.24 -6.56
CA GLN A 27 13.52 -0.25 -6.98
C GLN A 27 14.47 -0.99 -6.02
N ASN A 28 14.00 -1.41 -4.84
CA ASN A 28 14.88 -1.95 -3.80
C ASN A 28 14.41 -3.33 -3.33
N LYS A 29 15.26 -4.35 -3.54
CA LYS A 29 14.99 -5.75 -3.17
C LYS A 29 14.79 -5.97 -1.66
N LYS A 30 15.41 -5.15 -0.81
CA LYS A 30 15.24 -5.25 0.64
C LYS A 30 13.83 -4.84 1.05
N ILE A 31 13.25 -3.85 0.37
CA ILE A 31 11.85 -3.45 0.57
C ILE A 31 10.91 -4.57 0.15
N ILE A 32 11.20 -5.25 -0.96
CA ILE A 32 10.39 -6.38 -1.43
C ILE A 32 10.38 -7.50 -0.37
N ALA A 33 11.54 -7.83 0.22
CA ALA A 33 11.63 -8.82 1.29
C ALA A 33 10.83 -8.42 2.54
N GLU A 34 10.84 -7.13 2.91
CA GLU A 34 10.03 -6.62 4.03
C GLU A 34 8.53 -6.60 3.70
N ILE A 35 8.13 -6.31 2.46
CA ILE A 35 6.74 -6.45 2.00
C ILE A 35 6.29 -7.90 2.11
N ASP A 36 7.12 -8.85 1.66
CA ASP A 36 6.83 -10.28 1.77
C ASP A 36 6.63 -10.70 3.23
N ARG A 37 7.55 -10.28 4.12
CA ARG A 37 7.44 -10.52 5.56
C ARG A 37 6.15 -9.93 6.15
N PHE A 38 5.74 -8.75 5.70
CA PHE A 38 4.53 -8.10 6.18
C PHE A 38 3.25 -8.80 5.70
N ILE A 39 3.24 -9.27 4.45
CA ILE A 39 2.15 -10.08 3.90
C ILE A 39 2.00 -11.38 4.68
N GLU A 40 3.10 -12.09 4.95
CA GLU A 40 3.07 -13.33 5.73
C GLU A 40 2.51 -13.13 7.14
N ASP A 41 2.91 -12.05 7.82
CA ASP A 41 2.36 -11.70 9.15
C ASP A 41 0.86 -11.35 9.05
N SER A 42 0.46 -10.58 8.04
CA SER A 42 -0.94 -10.18 7.83
C SER A 42 -1.85 -11.37 7.54
N ASP A 43 -1.40 -12.31 6.69
CA ASP A 43 -2.13 -13.55 6.39
C ASP A 43 -2.28 -14.41 7.65
N LYS A 44 -1.22 -14.59 8.45
CA LYS A 44 -1.28 -15.32 9.74
C LYS A 44 -2.27 -14.71 10.73
N LYS A 45 -2.61 -13.43 10.58
CA LYS A 45 -3.55 -12.70 11.44
C LYS A 45 -4.91 -12.46 10.78
N ASN A 46 -5.17 -13.08 9.62
CA ASN A 46 -6.42 -12.96 8.85
C ASN A 46 -6.83 -11.50 8.62
N LYS A 47 -5.90 -10.66 8.18
CA LYS A 47 -6.12 -9.22 7.99
C LYS A 47 -6.55 -8.87 6.56
N GLU A 48 -6.97 -7.63 6.36
CA GLU A 48 -7.37 -7.12 5.05
C GLU A 48 -6.21 -7.23 4.04
N LYS A 49 -6.54 -7.62 2.80
CA LYS A 49 -5.59 -7.70 1.69
C LYS A 49 -5.41 -6.36 0.97
N PHE A 50 -5.35 -5.29 1.75
CA PHE A 50 -5.17 -3.93 1.27
C PHE A 50 -4.13 -3.23 2.13
N MET A 51 -3.10 -2.68 1.50
CA MET A 51 -1.98 -2.01 2.14
C MET A 51 -1.95 -0.54 1.76
N VAL A 52 -2.00 0.34 2.75
CA VAL A 52 -1.63 1.74 2.58
C VAL A 52 -0.14 1.87 2.84
N VAL A 53 0.58 2.49 1.91
CA VAL A 53 2.00 2.79 2.02
C VAL A 53 2.19 4.29 2.07
N SER A 54 2.81 4.76 3.15
CA SER A 54 3.16 6.15 3.35
C SER A 54 4.57 6.25 3.92
N GLY A 55 5.08 7.47 4.03
CA GLY A 55 6.41 7.69 4.54
C GLY A 55 6.95 9.06 4.16
N PHE A 56 8.24 9.23 4.40
CA PHE A 56 8.96 10.44 4.02
C PHE A 56 10.42 10.10 3.74
N HIS A 57 11.03 10.91 2.87
CA HIS A 57 12.44 10.83 2.54
C HIS A 57 13.15 12.04 3.17
N ASP A 58 14.01 11.78 4.16
CA ASP A 58 14.96 12.76 4.70
C ASP A 58 16.21 12.76 3.81
N SER A 59 16.22 13.68 2.84
CA SER A 59 17.31 13.82 1.87
C SER A 59 18.64 14.24 2.52
N GLN A 60 18.61 14.98 3.63
CA GLN A 60 19.82 15.41 4.32
C GLN A 60 20.52 14.23 5.00
N LYS A 61 19.74 13.31 5.57
CA LYS A 61 20.27 12.14 6.26
C LYS A 61 20.37 10.90 5.37
N GLN A 62 19.92 10.99 4.11
CA GLN A 62 19.78 9.86 3.20
C GLN A 62 18.97 8.71 3.81
N LYS A 63 17.91 9.06 4.54
CA LYS A 63 17.03 8.11 5.24
C LYS A 63 15.64 8.12 4.64
N ILE A 64 15.09 6.93 4.45
CA ILE A 64 13.73 6.76 3.97
C ILE A 64 12.96 5.98 5.02
N ASP A 65 11.97 6.63 5.61
CA ASP A 65 11.07 6.03 6.59
C ASP A 65 9.78 5.63 5.87
N ILE A 66 9.42 4.35 5.94
CA ILE A 66 8.28 3.74 5.25
C ILE A 66 7.35 3.11 6.29
N LEU A 67 6.07 3.42 6.17
CA LEU A 67 4.99 2.83 6.95
C LEU A 67 4.05 2.06 6.02
N PHE A 68 3.90 0.77 6.30
CA PHE A 68 2.85 -0.07 5.73
C PHE A 68 1.75 -0.26 6.76
N THR A 69 0.49 -0.21 6.34
CA THR A 69 -0.67 -0.51 7.19
C THR A 69 -1.70 -1.31 6.42
N ASN A 70 -2.16 -2.43 6.98
CA ASN A 70 -3.13 -3.31 6.33
C ASN A 70 -4.57 -2.86 6.58
N GLN A 71 -4.93 -1.72 6.02
CA GLN A 71 -6.26 -1.16 6.12
C GLN A 71 -6.68 -0.53 4.79
N LYS A 72 -7.96 -0.66 4.45
CA LYS A 72 -8.56 0.17 3.39
C LYS A 72 -8.81 1.60 3.91
N PRO A 73 -8.27 2.65 3.26
CA PRO A 73 -8.42 4.02 3.73
C PRO A 73 -9.87 4.49 3.64
N VAL A 74 -10.30 5.31 4.59
CA VAL A 74 -11.69 5.77 4.73
C VAL A 74 -11.79 7.28 4.50
N ILE A 75 -12.76 7.71 3.71
CA ILE A 75 -13.19 9.11 3.53
C ILE A 75 -14.50 9.31 4.28
N ILE A 76 -14.61 10.40 5.04
CA ILE A 76 -15.80 10.70 5.85
C ILE A 76 -16.47 11.96 5.35
N THR A 77 -17.68 11.88 4.81
CA THR A 77 -18.26 12.99 4.03
C THR A 77 -18.91 14.10 4.86
N GLU A 78 -19.18 13.91 6.15
CA GLU A 78 -19.84 14.91 7.00
C GLU A 78 -18.83 15.84 7.72
N ASN A 79 -18.98 17.16 7.53
CA ASN A 79 -18.34 18.25 8.31
C ASN A 79 -16.79 18.24 8.46
N THR A 80 -16.02 17.93 7.41
CA THR A 80 -14.54 17.83 7.50
C THR A 80 -13.78 18.92 6.75
N ALA A 81 -13.08 19.82 7.45
CA ALA A 81 -12.21 20.87 6.88
C ALA A 81 -10.70 20.66 7.15
N ARG A 82 -10.22 19.41 7.31
CA ARG A 82 -8.76 19.15 7.37
C ARG A 82 -8.30 17.75 6.96
N TYR A 83 -8.85 16.68 7.57
CA TYR A 83 -8.41 15.29 7.30
C TYR A 83 -8.66 14.86 5.86
N ASN A 84 -9.88 15.13 5.37
CA ASN A 84 -10.23 14.86 3.98
C ASN A 84 -9.44 15.72 2.99
N ASP A 85 -9.04 16.92 3.37
CA ASP A 85 -8.34 17.83 2.47
C ASP A 85 -6.92 17.31 2.19
N GLU A 86 -6.22 16.78 3.20
CA GLU A 86 -4.93 16.12 2.96
C GLU A 86 -5.08 14.92 2.03
N ILE A 87 -6.10 14.08 2.23
CA ILE A 87 -6.32 12.91 1.37
C ILE A 87 -6.71 13.34 -0.05
N LYS A 88 -7.62 14.31 -0.20
CA LYS A 88 -8.10 14.78 -1.51
C LYS A 88 -7.02 15.54 -2.29
N ASN A 89 -6.13 16.24 -1.61
CA ASN A 89 -5.04 17.00 -2.23
C ASN A 89 -3.78 16.17 -2.51
N SER A 90 -3.72 14.93 -2.01
CA SER A 90 -2.61 14.02 -2.26
C SER A 90 -2.74 13.28 -3.59
N LYS A 91 -1.62 12.75 -4.09
CA LYS A 91 -1.60 11.80 -5.21
C LYS A 91 -1.25 10.41 -4.72
N TYR A 92 -1.79 9.41 -5.41
CA TYR A 92 -1.62 8.00 -5.08
C TYR A 92 -1.22 7.18 -6.29
N GLY A 93 -0.23 6.33 -6.10
CA GLY A 93 0.09 5.23 -6.99
C GLY A 93 -0.62 3.97 -6.51
N TYR A 94 -0.84 3.02 -7.41
CA TYR A 94 -1.46 1.75 -7.09
C TYR A 94 -0.79 0.60 -7.83
N PHE A 95 -0.64 -0.52 -7.15
CA PHE A 95 -0.24 -1.78 -7.74
C PHE A 95 -0.81 -2.95 -6.95
N THR A 96 -0.78 -4.14 -7.55
CA THR A 96 -1.17 -5.40 -6.90
C THR A 96 0.03 -6.32 -6.81
N TYR A 97 0.19 -7.01 -5.68
CA TYR A 97 1.25 -7.99 -5.49
C TYR A 97 0.80 -9.09 -4.53
N LYS A 98 1.00 -10.37 -4.90
CA LYS A 98 0.58 -11.55 -4.11
C LYS A 98 -0.88 -11.50 -3.59
N ASN A 99 -1.81 -11.05 -4.43
CA ASN A 99 -3.23 -10.84 -4.09
C ASN A 99 -3.50 -9.75 -3.02
N TYR A 100 -2.52 -8.90 -2.74
CA TYR A 100 -2.70 -7.68 -1.98
C TYR A 100 -2.78 -6.47 -2.92
N GLU A 101 -3.66 -5.54 -2.58
CA GLU A 101 -3.72 -4.22 -3.19
C GLU A 101 -2.83 -3.25 -2.40
N PHE A 102 -2.04 -2.43 -3.10
CA PHE A 102 -1.19 -1.42 -2.48
C PHE A 102 -1.58 -0.04 -2.97
N LEU A 103 -1.91 0.86 -2.05
CA LEU A 103 -2.14 2.28 -2.32
C LEU A 103 -0.99 3.08 -1.71
N VAL A 104 -0.20 3.72 -2.57
CA VAL A 104 1.07 4.35 -2.20
C VAL A 104 0.95 5.85 -2.31
N SER A 105 1.24 6.59 -1.24
CA SER A 105 1.33 8.05 -1.29
C SER A 105 2.48 8.51 -2.19
N ASP A 106 2.29 9.60 -2.92
CA ASP A 106 3.31 10.26 -3.76
C ASP A 106 4.54 10.76 -2.99
N LYS A 107 4.47 10.86 -1.66
CA LYS A 107 5.65 11.03 -0.78
C LYS A 107 6.66 9.89 -0.95
N MET A 108 6.23 8.73 -1.45
CA MET A 108 7.05 7.54 -1.67
C MET A 108 7.52 7.35 -3.12
N LYS A 109 7.36 8.35 -4.00
CA LYS A 109 7.75 8.28 -5.41
C LYS A 109 9.24 8.02 -5.67
N SER A 110 10.09 8.27 -4.68
CA SER A 110 11.53 7.96 -4.76
C SER A 110 11.85 6.48 -4.55
N VAL A 111 10.85 5.67 -4.17
CA VAL A 111 10.99 4.25 -3.87
C VAL A 111 10.14 3.40 -4.83
N PHE A 112 8.90 3.84 -5.04
CA PHE A 112 7.93 3.15 -5.88
C PHE A 112 7.78 3.90 -7.21
N LYS A 113 8.15 3.25 -8.32
CA LYS A 113 7.95 3.75 -9.68
C LYS A 113 6.51 3.46 -10.12
N LEU A 114 5.61 4.35 -9.75
CA LEU A 114 4.18 4.23 -10.04
C LEU A 114 3.67 5.43 -10.84
N ASP A 115 2.56 5.23 -11.54
CA ASP A 115 1.76 6.32 -12.09
C ASP A 115 0.89 6.92 -10.97
N TYR A 116 1.28 8.10 -10.49
CA TYR A 116 0.64 8.78 -9.36
C TYR A 116 -0.49 9.70 -9.83
N LYS A 117 -1.73 9.36 -9.47
CA LYS A 117 -2.94 10.10 -9.86
C LYS A 117 -3.56 10.82 -8.68
N ASN A 118 -4.33 11.87 -8.96
CA ASN A 118 -5.08 12.60 -7.94
C ASN A 118 -6.13 11.71 -7.27
N PHE A 119 -6.67 12.18 -6.14
CA PHE A 119 -7.70 11.47 -5.40
C PHE A 119 -8.90 11.05 -6.28
N ASP A 120 -9.41 11.93 -7.15
CA ASP A 120 -10.61 11.62 -7.95
C ASP A 120 -10.43 10.39 -8.86
N ALA A 121 -9.25 10.22 -9.45
CA ALA A 121 -8.92 9.04 -10.24
C ALA A 121 -8.74 7.78 -9.38
N MET A 122 -8.38 7.94 -8.11
CA MET A 122 -8.04 6.87 -7.17
C MET A 122 -9.15 6.55 -6.16
N LYS A 123 -10.24 7.33 -6.14
CA LYS A 123 -11.31 7.27 -5.14
C LYS A 123 -11.94 5.89 -4.96
N LYS A 124 -11.93 5.05 -6.01
CA LYS A 124 -12.45 3.67 -5.97
C LYS A 124 -11.72 2.77 -4.97
N HIS A 125 -10.49 3.13 -4.58
CA HIS A 125 -9.69 2.40 -3.60
C HIS A 125 -9.95 2.84 -2.15
N PHE A 126 -10.82 3.82 -1.94
CA PHE A 126 -11.21 4.31 -0.63
C PHE A 126 -12.60 3.83 -0.25
N THR A 127 -12.83 3.62 1.04
CA THR A 127 -14.17 3.40 1.60
C THR A 127 -14.79 4.76 1.90
N ILE A 128 -15.95 5.06 1.34
CA ILE A 128 -16.66 6.33 1.60
C ILE A 128 -17.71 6.07 2.67
N LYS A 129 -17.61 6.77 3.80
CA LYS A 129 -18.58 6.74 4.90
C LYS A 129 -19.17 8.12 5.12
N LYS A 130 -20.41 8.18 5.60
CA LYS A 130 -21.02 9.45 5.99
C LYS A 130 -20.41 10.00 7.28
N ASN A 131 -20.26 9.12 8.27
CA ASN A 131 -19.88 9.48 9.64
C ASN A 131 -18.55 8.82 10.02
N PHE A 132 -17.88 9.40 11.02
CA PHE A 132 -16.76 8.73 11.71
C PHE A 132 -17.24 7.42 12.33
N ALA A 133 -16.33 6.44 12.39
CA ALA A 133 -16.59 5.21 13.14
C ALA A 133 -16.90 5.56 14.61
N THR A 134 -17.82 4.85 15.24
CA THR A 134 -18.02 5.01 16.69
C THR A 134 -16.78 4.56 17.45
N LYS A 135 -16.63 4.98 18.70
CA LYS A 135 -15.52 4.53 19.55
C LYS A 135 -15.46 2.99 19.63
N GLU A 136 -16.61 2.33 19.74
CA GLU A 136 -16.70 0.87 19.80
C GLU A 136 -16.25 0.21 18.48
N GLU A 137 -16.62 0.78 17.33
CA GLU A 137 -16.20 0.30 16.01
C GLU A 137 -14.69 0.51 15.79
N ALA A 138 -14.18 1.67 16.19
CA ALA A 138 -12.77 2.01 16.19
C ALA A 138 -11.96 1.03 17.06
N MET A 139 -12.43 0.72 18.28
CA MET A 139 -11.76 -0.18 19.21
C MET A 139 -11.69 -1.64 18.74
N LYS A 140 -12.63 -2.08 17.88
CA LYS A 140 -12.58 -3.41 17.27
C LYS A 140 -11.57 -3.51 16.13
N SER A 141 -11.18 -2.37 15.55
CA SER A 141 -10.25 -2.32 14.43
C SER A 141 -8.81 -2.47 14.92
N LYS A 142 -8.21 -3.62 14.65
CA LYS A 142 -6.80 -3.91 14.93
C LYS A 142 -6.04 -3.98 13.61
N TRP A 143 -5.13 -3.04 13.40
CA TRP A 143 -4.29 -3.01 12.21
C TRP A 143 -2.92 -3.57 12.52
N ARG A 144 -2.34 -4.27 11.56
CA ARG A 144 -0.91 -4.53 11.55
C ARG A 144 -0.25 -3.36 10.84
N THR A 145 0.86 -2.92 11.40
CA THR A 145 1.67 -1.87 10.82
C THR A 145 3.10 -2.34 10.77
N MET A 146 3.78 -2.08 9.65
CA MET A 146 5.21 -2.24 9.57
C MET A 146 5.84 -0.87 9.41
N TYR A 147 6.71 -0.50 10.34
CA TYR A 147 7.61 0.63 10.18
C TYR A 147 8.98 0.11 9.76
N MET A 148 9.53 0.71 8.70
CA MET A 148 10.84 0.38 8.15
C MET A 148 11.63 1.66 7.91
N ARG A 149 12.89 1.67 8.30
CA ARG A 149 13.86 2.74 8.02
C ARG A 149 14.98 2.21 7.15
N LEU A 150 15.14 2.82 5.98
CA LEU A 150 16.23 2.55 5.05
C LEU A 150 17.29 3.62 5.16
N ASN A 151 18.54 3.20 5.10
CA ASN A 151 19.69 4.07 4.86
C ASN A 151 20.09 3.92 3.39
N ALA A 152 19.80 4.94 2.59
CA ALA A 152 20.13 4.94 1.17
C ALA A 152 21.65 5.02 0.92
N ALA A 153 22.41 5.66 1.82
CA ALA A 153 23.87 5.77 1.72
C ALA A 153 24.57 4.41 1.85
N LYS A 154 24.06 3.58 2.77
CA LYS A 154 24.63 2.26 3.09
C LYS A 154 23.94 1.12 2.36
N ASP A 155 22.89 1.43 1.59
CA ASP A 155 21.94 0.47 1.05
C ASP A 155 21.57 -0.58 2.13
N SER A 156 20.97 -0.16 3.24
CA SER A 156 20.63 -1.07 4.34
C SER A 156 19.29 -0.74 5.00
N VAL A 157 18.66 -1.76 5.60
CA VAL A 157 17.51 -1.60 6.49
C VAL A 157 18.06 -1.41 7.90
N GLU A 158 17.94 -0.22 8.47
CA GLU A 158 18.44 0.09 9.83
C GLU A 158 17.44 -0.33 10.91
N GLN A 159 16.15 -0.32 10.58
CA GLN A 159 15.09 -0.70 11.49
C GLN A 159 13.93 -1.27 10.68
N SER A 160 13.36 -2.38 11.15
CA SER A 160 12.11 -2.90 10.61
C SER A 160 11.32 -3.63 11.69
N ASN A 161 10.14 -3.14 12.04
CA ASN A 161 9.32 -3.71 13.09
C ASN A 161 7.86 -3.81 12.66
N ILE A 162 7.21 -4.94 13.01
CA ILE A 162 5.79 -5.14 12.82
C ILE A 162 5.10 -5.04 14.18
N SER A 163 4.12 -4.14 14.28
CA SER A 163 3.30 -3.95 15.47
C SER A 163 1.82 -4.16 15.16
N GLU A 164 1.03 -4.42 16.21
CA GLU A 164 -0.41 -4.22 16.15
C GLU A 164 -0.69 -2.83 16.70
N ILE A 165 -1.51 -2.07 16.00
CA ILE A 165 -2.03 -0.80 16.48
C ILE A 165 -3.54 -0.93 16.58
N SER A 166 -4.07 -0.51 17.72
CA SER A 166 -5.49 -0.30 17.96
C SER A 166 -5.77 1.20 18.09
N LEU A 167 -6.96 1.65 17.72
CA LEU A 167 -7.33 3.05 17.91
C LEU A 167 -7.32 3.48 19.40
N SER A 168 -7.39 2.54 20.35
CA SER A 168 -7.22 2.84 21.78
C SER A 168 -5.82 3.32 22.15
N ASP A 169 -4.78 2.98 21.37
CA ASP A 169 -3.40 3.40 21.63
C ASP A 169 -3.20 4.90 21.40
N TYR A 170 -4.12 5.56 20.68
CA TYR A 170 -4.14 7.01 20.43
C TYR A 170 -5.06 7.81 21.37
N SER A 171 -5.83 7.12 22.23
CA SER A 171 -6.79 7.76 23.15
C SER A 171 -6.23 8.04 24.55
N ARG A 172 -4.89 8.04 24.71
CA ARG A 172 -4.19 8.42 25.93
C ARG A 172 -3.61 9.82 25.83
#